data_AF-A0A417F5I3-F1
#
_entry.id   AF-A0A417F5I3-F1
#
_cell.length_a   1.000
_cell.length_b   1.000
_cell.length_c   1.000
_cell.angle_alpha   90.00
_cell.angle_beta   90.00
_cell.angle_gamma   90.00
#
_symmetry.space_group_name_H-M   'P 1'
#
loop_
_entity.id
_entity.type
_entity.pdbx_description
1 polymer ?
#
loop_
_entity_poly.entity_id
_entity_poly.type
_entity_poly.pdbx_seq_one_letter_code
_entity_poly.pdbx_strand_id
1 'polypeptide(L)' 'MKRIKELRQAKGLRQVDMAAHFGVGQTAIVKWESEGLYPPSRLLPDIAIYLGCTLDDLYKDEKEVV' A
#
# COMPACT_ATOMS: atom_id res chain seq x y z
N MET A 1 4.98 0.35 5.03
CA MET A 1 3.58 0.34 5.54
C MET A 1 3.07 -1.09 5.68
N LYS A 2 3.01 -1.63 6.90
CA LYS A 2 2.47 -3.00 7.13
C LYS A 2 1.03 -3.14 6.64
N ARG A 3 0.28 -2.04 6.70
CA ARG A 3 -1.14 -2.00 6.35
C ARG A 3 -1.47 -2.24 4.87
N ILE A 4 -0.65 -1.75 3.94
CA ILE A 4 -0.83 -2.02 2.50
C ILE A 4 -0.78 -3.52 2.23
N LYS A 5 0.17 -4.22 2.86
CA LYS A 5 0.36 -5.66 2.71
C LYS A 5 -0.85 -6.43 3.23
N GLU A 6 -1.32 -6.08 4.42
CA GLU A 6 -2.48 -6.71 5.06
C GLU A 6 -3.74 -6.56 4.20
N LEU A 7 -4.04 -5.34 3.76
CA LEU A 7 -5.22 -5.06 2.94
C LEU A 7 -5.15 -5.76 1.58
N ARG A 8 -3.96 -5.78 0.95
CA ARG A 8 -3.76 -6.52 -0.30
C ARG A 8 -3.99 -8.02 -0.10
N GLN A 9 -3.44 -8.59 0.97
CA GLN A 9 -3.58 -10.01 1.29
C GLN A 9 -5.01 -10.39 1.66
N ALA A 10 -5.73 -9.54 2.42
CA ALA A 10 -7.14 -9.74 2.76
C ALA A 10 -8.04 -9.80 1.50
N LYS A 11 -7.64 -9.12 0.42
CA LYS A 11 -8.29 -9.19 -0.89
C LYS A 11 -7.80 -10.33 -1.79
N GLY A 12 -6.83 -11.14 -1.35
CA GLY A 12 -6.23 -12.21 -2.16
C GLY A 12 -5.41 -11.72 -3.37
N LEU A 13 -5.01 -10.45 -3.39
CA LEU A 13 -4.29 -9.84 -4.52
C LEU A 13 -2.80 -10.17 -4.45
N ARG A 14 -2.15 -10.46 -5.58
CA ARG A 14 -0.69 -10.64 -5.63
C ARG A 14 0.00 -9.29 -5.82
N GLN A 15 1.25 -9.18 -5.36
CA GLN A 15 2.05 -7.96 -5.54
C GLN A 15 2.25 -7.61 -7.02
N VAL A 16 2.43 -8.61 -7.89
CA VAL A 16 2.59 -8.41 -9.34
C VAL A 16 1.34 -7.81 -9.99
N ASP A 17 0.15 -8.19 -9.52
CA ASP A 17 -1.12 -7.69 -10.07
C ASP A 17 -1.32 -6.23 -9.67
N MET A 18 -1.03 -5.90 -8.40
CA MET A 18 -1.04 -4.51 -7.92
C MET A 18 0.01 -3.66 -8.64
N ALA A 19 1.21 -4.19 -8.86
CA ALA A 19 2.26 -3.48 -9.58
C ALA A 19 1.85 -3.15 -11.02
N ALA A 20 1.27 -4.13 -11.72
CA ALA A 20 0.73 -3.94 -13.06
C ALA A 20 -0.39 -2.89 -13.10
N HIS A 21 -1.29 -2.89 -12.10
CA HIS A 21 -2.35 -1.90 -11.98
C HIS A 21 -1.82 -0.46 -11.89
N PHE A 22 -0.77 -0.23 -11.09
CA PHE A 22 -0.18 1.10 -10.91
C PHE A 22 0.93 1.45 -11.91
N GLY A 23 1.23 0.57 -12.87
CA GLY A 23 2.31 0.78 -13.85
C GLY A 23 3.70 0.88 -13.20
N VAL A 24 3.91 0.18 -12.09
CA VAL A 24 5.20 0.15 -11.36
C VAL A 24 5.80 -1.26 -11.37
N GLY A 25 7.09 -1.37 -11.05
CA GLY A 25 7.72 -2.67 -10.85
C GLY A 25 7.24 -3.34 -9.55
N GLN A 26 7.20 -4.67 -9.50
CA GLN A 26 6.86 -5.43 -8.28
C GLN A 26 7.72 -5.02 -7.08
N THR A 27 8.99 -4.71 -7.31
CA THR A 27 9.91 -4.22 -6.27
C THR A 27 9.41 -2.94 -5.60
N ALA A 28 8.67 -2.08 -6.30
CA ALA A 28 8.04 -0.90 -5.69
C ALA A 28 7.00 -1.32 -4.65
N ILE A 29 6.13 -2.27 -4.99
CA ILE A 29 5.12 -2.83 -4.06
C ILE A 29 5.79 -3.47 -2.84
N VAL A 30 6.85 -4.27 -3.04
CA VAL A 30 7.64 -4.86 -1.94
C VAL A 30 8.19 -3.78 -1.01
N LYS A 31 8.69 -2.67 -1.56
CA LYS A 31 9.20 -1.56 -0.77
C LYS A 31 8.11 -0.82 0.00
N TRP A 32 6.94 -0.60 -0.61
CA TRP A 32 5.76 0.02 0.04
C TRP A 32 5.25 -0.81 1.20
N GLU A 33 5.27 -2.13 1.04
CA GLU A 33 4.84 -3.10 2.04
C GLU A 33 5.87 -3.34 3.15
N SER A 34 7.11 -2.87 2.98
CA SER A 34 8.18 -2.93 3.98
C SER A 34 8.43 -1.55 4.60
N GLU A 35 9.35 -1.47 5.57
CA GLU A 35 9.64 -0.24 6.31
C GLU A 35 10.58 0.74 5.55
N GLY A 36 10.80 0.49 4.25
CA GLY A 36 11.86 1.18 3.49
C GLY A 36 11.42 2.39 2.66
N LEU A 37 10.30 2.31 1.94
CA LEU A 37 9.90 3.37 0.99
C LEU A 37 8.38 3.49 0.92
N TYR A 38 7.88 4.70 1.07
CA TYR A 38 6.46 4.98 0.92
C TYR A 38 6.06 5.09 -0.56
N PRO A 39 4.80 4.80 -0.91
CA PRO A 39 4.26 5.16 -2.20
C PRO A 39 4.36 6.67 -2.43
N PRO A 40 4.59 7.12 -3.68
CA PRO A 40 4.46 8.53 -4.03
C PRO A 40 3.10 9.07 -3.57
N SER A 41 3.08 10.27 -2.97
CA SER A 41 1.85 10.85 -2.40
C SER A 41 0.69 10.91 -3.39
N ARG A 42 1.00 11.15 -4.67
CA ARG A 42 0.02 11.14 -5.78
C ARG A 42 -0.70 9.81 -5.98
N LEU A 43 -0.10 8.68 -5.59
CA LEU A 43 -0.68 7.34 -5.76
C LEU A 43 -1.47 6.90 -4.53
N LEU A 44 -1.34 7.57 -3.39
CA LEU A 44 -1.99 7.15 -2.15
C LEU A 44 -3.52 7.12 -2.23
N PRO A 45 -4.20 8.12 -2.84
CA PRO A 45 -5.65 8.07 -2.99
C PRO A 45 -6.09 6.85 -3.82
N ASP A 46 -5.39 6.59 -4.92
CA ASP A 46 -5.70 5.47 -5.82
C ASP A 46 -5.41 4.12 -5.14
N ILE A 47 -4.34 4.04 -4.34
CA ILE A 47 -4.03 2.86 -3.53
C ILE A 47 -5.14 2.61 -2.51
N ALA A 48 -5.64 3.64 -1.82
CA ALA A 48 -6.73 3.51 -0.86
C ALA A 48 -8.01 2.99 -1.55
N ILE A 49 -8.37 3.56 -2.70
CA ILE A 49 -9.51 3.11 -3.52
C ILE A 49 -9.33 1.66 -3.96
N TYR A 50 -8.17 1.31 -4.52
CA TYR A 50 -7.85 -0.04 -4.99
C TYR A 50 -7.92 -1.07 -3.85
N LEU A 51 -7.42 -0.70 -2.66
CA LEU A 51 -7.46 -1.52 -1.45
C LEU A 51 -8.79 -1.42 -0.70
N GLY A 52 -9.74 -0.59 -1.16
CA GLY A 52 -11.07 -0.46 -0.57
C GLY A 52 -11.06 0.05 0.86
N CYS A 53 -10.14 0.96 1.17
CA CYS A 53 -10.00 1.59 2.48
C CYS A 53 -9.94 3.11 2.32
N THR A 54 -9.90 3.83 3.44
CA THR A 54 -9.62 5.28 3.44
C THR A 54 -8.12 5.54 3.41
N LEU A 55 -7.73 6.79 3.14
CA LEU A 55 -6.33 7.21 3.25
C LEU A 55 -5.83 7.05 4.68
N ASP A 56 -6.64 7.43 5.67
CA ASP A 56 -6.31 7.29 7.10
C ASP A 56 -6.05 5.82 7.49
N ASP A 57 -6.81 4.89 6.90
CA ASP A 57 -6.60 3.46 7.13
C ASP A 57 -5.25 2.96 6.62
N LEU A 58 -4.59 3.65 5.67
CA LEU A 58 -3.22 3.30 5.25
C LEU A 58 -2.19 3.72 6.31
N TYR A 59 -2.47 4.76 7.10
CA TYR A 59 -1.56 5.37 8.08
C TYR A 59 -1.79 4.93 9.53
N LYS A 60 -2.89 4.26 9.86
CA LYS A 60 -3.26 3.87 11.25
C LYS A 60 -2.23 3.08 12.05
N ASP A 61 -1.23 2.45 11.41
CA ASP A 61 -0.15 1.72 12.09
C ASP A 61 1.12 2.55 12.35
N GLU A 62 1.19 3.78 11.82
CA GLU A 62 2.13 4.77 12.34
C GLU A 62 1.59 5.20 13.69
N LYS A 63 1.89 4.42 14.74
CA LYS A 63 1.65 4.83 16.11
C LYS A 63 2.14 6.26 16.24
N GLU A 64 1.20 7.15 16.50
CA GLU A 64 1.42 8.44 17.12
C GLU A 64 2.38 8.19 18.29
N VAL A 65 3.64 8.58 18.11
CA VAL A 65 4.61 8.60 19.20
C VAL A 65 4.19 9.79 20.05
N VAL A 66 3.33 9.51 21.03
CA VAL A 66 3.00 10.43 22.13
C VAL A 66 4.18 10.45 23.09
#